data_AF-A0A7V5YPV8-F1
#
_entry.id   AF-A0A7V5YPV8-F1
#
_cell.length_a   1.000
_cell.length_b   1.000
_cell.length_c   1.000
_cell.angle_alpha   90.00
_cell.angle_beta   90.00
_cell.angle_gamma   90.00
#
_symmetry.space_group_name_H-M   'P 1'
#
loop_
_entity.id
_entity.type
_entity.pdbx_description
1 polymer ?
#
loop_
_entity_poly.entity_id
_entity_poly.type
_entity_poly.pdbx_seq_one_letter_code
_entity_poly.pdbx_strand_id
1 'polypeptide(L)'
;MRRVGRAWVSGFALLAVFAFLLRATLGAPSLELAGYAQLKHALRRLQVLGSVLMIAAHPDDENTALLAYLARGRHFRVGYLSLTRGEGGQNLIGPEQGALLGLVRTQELLAARRIDGAEQYFTRAVDFGYSKSAEETLRKWGREEILSDIVWVIRQFRPDVVILRFSGTSRDGHGHHQASAILGQQAAQMAADPGAFPEQLRWVTPWRPKRVVWNTFAFGRASSADAASAG
;
A
#
# COMPACT_ATOMS: atom_id res chain seq x y z
N MET A 1 -29.63 -77.72 17.45
CA MET A 1 -30.02 -76.31 17.25
C MET A 1 -29.37 -75.45 18.33
N ARG A 2 -28.94 -74.23 17.98
CA ARG A 2 -28.51 -73.08 18.85
C ARG A 2 -27.05 -73.14 19.32
N ARG A 3 -26.22 -72.10 19.19
CA ARG A 3 -26.30 -70.73 18.64
C ARG A 3 -24.85 -70.33 18.31
N VAL A 4 -24.42 -70.49 17.06
CA VAL A 4 -23.23 -69.80 16.54
C VAL A 4 -23.74 -68.49 15.94
N GLY A 5 -23.24 -67.33 16.37
CA GLY A 5 -23.59 -66.08 15.67
C GLY A 5 -23.72 -64.80 16.49
N ARG A 6 -23.10 -64.66 17.66
CA ARG A 6 -23.12 -63.37 18.38
C ARG A 6 -21.76 -62.70 18.58
N ALA A 7 -20.66 -63.46 18.70
CA ALA A 7 -19.35 -62.88 18.98
C ALA A 7 -18.72 -62.10 17.81
N TRP A 8 -18.94 -62.55 16.56
CA TRP A 8 -18.34 -61.94 15.37
C TRP A 8 -18.98 -60.60 14.98
N VAL A 9 -20.27 -60.41 15.29
CA VAL A 9 -21.00 -59.17 14.99
C VAL A 9 -20.54 -58.03 15.90
N SER A 10 -20.20 -58.32 17.15
CA SER A 10 -19.73 -57.34 18.13
C SER A 10 -18.33 -56.81 17.81
N GLY A 11 -17.43 -57.66 17.32
CA GLY A 11 -16.09 -57.26 16.91
C GLY A 11 -16.10 -56.34 15.67
N PHE A 12 -16.94 -56.63 14.68
CA PHE A 12 -17.13 -55.78 13.51
C PHE A 12 -17.76 -54.43 13.85
N ALA A 13 -18.72 -54.40 14.78
CA ALA A 13 -19.32 -53.15 15.25
C ALA A 13 -18.30 -52.27 15.99
N LEU A 14 -17.45 -52.85 16.84
CA LEU A 14 -16.37 -52.14 17.53
C LEU A 14 -15.29 -51.62 16.57
N LEU A 15 -14.90 -52.41 15.57
CA LEU A 15 -13.97 -51.99 14.51
C LEU A 15 -14.57 -50.89 13.62
N ALA A 16 -15.86 -50.96 13.30
CA ALA A 16 -16.55 -49.93 12.52
C ALA A 16 -16.70 -48.62 13.31
N VAL A 17 -17.01 -48.68 14.60
CA VAL A 17 -17.07 -47.51 15.50
C VAL A 17 -15.69 -46.92 15.70
N PHE A 18 -14.65 -47.75 15.89
CA PHE A 18 -13.27 -47.29 15.99
C PHE A 18 -12.79 -46.62 14.69
N ALA A 19 -13.09 -47.19 13.52
CA ALA A 19 -12.77 -46.60 12.22
C ALA A 19 -13.56 -45.30 11.95
N PHE A 20 -14.81 -45.21 12.41
CA PHE A 20 -15.62 -43.99 12.34
C PHE A 20 -15.07 -42.87 13.24
N LEU A 21 -14.66 -43.22 14.47
CA LEU A 21 -14.02 -42.28 15.40
C LEU A 21 -12.64 -41.83 14.88
N LEU A 22 -11.87 -42.72 14.24
CA LEU A 22 -10.58 -42.38 13.63
C LEU A 22 -10.73 -41.39 12.46
N ARG A 23 -11.80 -41.51 11.67
CA ARG A 23 -12.18 -40.54 10.61
C ARG A 23 -12.68 -39.20 11.17
N ALA A 24 -13.29 -39.19 12.35
CA ALA A 24 -13.71 -37.96 13.00
C ALA A 24 -12.53 -37.19 13.62
N THR A 25 -11.49 -37.89 14.07
CA THR A 25 -10.25 -37.26 14.61
C THR A 25 -9.27 -36.84 13.54
N LEU A 26 -9.21 -37.57 12.42
CA LEU A 26 -8.50 -37.15 11.22
C LEU A 26 -9.44 -36.26 10.39
N GLY A 27 -9.70 -35.04 10.88
CA GLY A 27 -10.44 -34.05 10.12
C GLY A 27 -9.93 -34.03 8.69
N ALA A 28 -10.82 -34.17 7.70
CA ALA A 28 -10.45 -33.96 6.32
C ALA A 28 -9.69 -32.64 6.25
N PRO A 29 -8.53 -32.55 5.58
CA PRO A 29 -7.86 -31.27 5.44
C PRO A 29 -8.91 -30.33 4.88
N SER A 30 -9.26 -29.29 5.64
CA SER A 30 -10.07 -28.23 5.10
C SER A 30 -9.32 -27.79 3.86
N LEU A 31 -9.93 -27.99 2.69
CA LEU A 31 -9.37 -27.46 1.47
C LEU A 31 -9.40 -25.96 1.74
N GLU A 32 -8.25 -25.40 2.10
CA GLU A 32 -8.15 -24.02 2.48
C GLU A 32 -8.41 -23.25 1.19
N LEU A 33 -9.69 -22.97 0.91
CA LEU A 33 -10.12 -22.26 -0.30
C LEU A 33 -9.42 -20.89 -0.36
N ALA A 34 -9.08 -20.34 0.81
CA ALA A 34 -8.20 -19.19 0.96
C ALA A 34 -6.80 -19.46 0.36
N GLY A 35 -6.15 -20.58 0.68
CA GLY A 35 -4.86 -20.98 0.12
C GLY A 35 -4.90 -21.16 -1.40
N TYR A 36 -5.93 -21.81 -1.96
CA TYR A 36 -6.08 -21.93 -3.41
C TYR A 36 -6.29 -20.57 -4.10
N ALA A 37 -7.17 -19.73 -3.55
CA ALA A 37 -7.41 -18.39 -4.09
C ALA A 37 -6.14 -17.53 -4.04
N GLN A 38 -5.41 -17.55 -2.91
CA GLN A 38 -4.15 -16.84 -2.73
C GLN A 38 -3.08 -17.33 -3.70
N LEU A 39 -2.92 -18.65 -3.86
CA LEU A 39 -1.99 -19.23 -4.82
C LEU A 39 -2.35 -18.83 -6.27
N LYS A 40 -3.64 -18.89 -6.63
CA LYS A 40 -4.12 -18.45 -7.95
C LYS A 40 -3.82 -16.97 -8.19
N HIS A 41 -4.01 -16.12 -7.19
CA HIS A 41 -3.62 -14.70 -7.27
C HIS A 41 -2.11 -14.52 -7.42
N ALA A 42 -1.30 -15.27 -6.68
CA ALA A 42 0.16 -15.24 -6.79
C ALA A 42 0.63 -15.66 -8.20
N LEU A 43 0.06 -16.73 -8.75
CA LEU A 43 0.37 -17.20 -10.11
C LEU A 43 -0.02 -16.16 -11.18
N ARG A 44 -1.19 -15.52 -11.06
CA ARG A 44 -1.59 -14.45 -11.99
C ARG A 44 -0.67 -13.24 -11.92
N ARG A 45 -0.16 -12.91 -10.72
CA ARG A 45 0.79 -11.81 -10.53
C ARG A 45 2.11 -12.04 -11.26
N LEU A 46 2.56 -13.28 -11.44
CA LEU A 46 3.77 -13.59 -12.23
C LEU A 46 3.67 -13.16 -13.69
N GLN A 47 2.44 -13.02 -14.22
CA GLN A 47 2.20 -12.61 -15.61
C GLN A 47 2.09 -11.08 -15.78
N VAL A 48 2.10 -10.33 -14.68
CA VAL A 48 1.95 -8.86 -14.69
C VAL A 48 3.21 -8.22 -14.15
N LEU A 49 3.96 -7.56 -15.04
CA LEU A 49 5.24 -6.93 -14.72
C LEU A 49 5.12 -5.44 -14.38
N GLY A 50 3.92 -4.87 -14.53
CA GLY A 50 3.72 -3.44 -14.32
C GLY A 50 3.80 -3.04 -12.84
N SER A 51 4.30 -1.84 -12.58
CA SER A 51 4.40 -1.28 -11.23
C SER A 51 3.82 0.13 -11.10
N VAL A 52 3.20 0.42 -9.96
CA VAL A 52 2.55 1.70 -9.68
C VAL A 52 2.96 2.20 -8.30
N LEU A 53 3.38 3.45 -8.19
CA LEU A 53 3.66 4.11 -6.91
C LEU A 53 2.70 5.28 -6.72
N MET A 54 1.87 5.24 -5.67
CA MET A 54 1.07 6.39 -5.26
C MET A 54 1.83 7.19 -4.20
N ILE A 55 1.87 8.52 -4.35
CA ILE A 55 2.54 9.44 -3.43
C ILE A 55 1.50 10.40 -2.84
N ALA A 56 1.47 10.52 -1.52
CA ALA A 56 0.66 11.49 -0.79
C ALA A 56 1.38 11.95 0.50
N ALA A 57 0.74 12.79 1.30
CA ALA A 57 1.37 13.42 2.44
C ALA A 57 1.28 12.56 3.70
N HIS A 58 0.10 12.01 4.00
CA HIS A 58 -0.23 11.41 5.29
C HIS A 58 -0.74 9.97 5.15
N PRO A 59 -0.67 9.17 6.23
CA PRO A 59 -1.60 8.05 6.39
C PRO A 59 -3.03 8.55 6.25
N ASP A 60 -3.93 7.81 5.60
CA ASP A 60 -5.34 8.15 5.28
C ASP A 60 -5.59 8.91 3.98
N ASP A 61 -4.57 9.52 3.38
CA ASP A 61 -4.69 10.20 2.10
C ASP A 61 -4.93 9.22 0.94
N GLU A 62 -4.51 7.95 1.08
CA GLU A 62 -4.51 7.01 -0.03
C GLU A 62 -5.92 6.73 -0.58
N ASN A 63 -5.99 6.51 -1.89
CA ASN A 63 -7.19 5.90 -2.47
C ASN A 63 -7.12 4.39 -2.30
N THR A 64 -7.54 3.88 -1.14
CA THR A 64 -7.49 2.46 -0.78
C THR A 64 -8.18 1.57 -1.82
N ALA A 65 -9.32 2.02 -2.38
CA ALA A 65 -10.02 1.27 -3.42
C ALA A 65 -9.19 1.11 -4.70
N LEU A 66 -8.50 2.18 -5.13
CA LEU A 66 -7.60 2.14 -6.27
C LEU A 66 -6.38 1.25 -6.00
N LEU A 67 -5.78 1.33 -4.81
CA LEU A 67 -4.66 0.47 -4.42
C LEU A 67 -5.06 -1.01 -4.49
N ALA A 68 -6.18 -1.37 -3.85
CA ALA A 68 -6.71 -2.73 -3.85
C ALA A 68 -7.05 -3.22 -5.27
N TYR A 69 -7.66 -2.36 -6.10
CA TYR A 69 -7.97 -2.69 -7.48
C TYR A 69 -6.71 -2.97 -8.30
N LEU A 70 -5.67 -2.14 -8.18
CA LEU A 70 -4.43 -2.33 -8.92
C LEU A 70 -3.65 -3.56 -8.43
N ALA A 71 -3.52 -3.75 -7.12
CA ALA A 71 -2.74 -4.83 -6.54
C ALA A 71 -3.45 -6.19 -6.57
N ARG A 72 -4.71 -6.26 -6.12
CA ARG A 72 -5.49 -7.52 -6.05
C ARG A 72 -6.29 -7.78 -7.31
N GLY A 73 -6.88 -6.75 -7.90
CA GLY A 73 -7.74 -6.88 -9.09
C GLY A 73 -6.95 -7.01 -10.40
N ARG A 74 -5.90 -6.19 -10.56
CA ARG A 74 -5.07 -6.14 -11.78
C ARG A 74 -3.68 -6.74 -11.63
N HIS A 75 -3.30 -7.14 -10.41
CA HIS A 75 -2.03 -7.81 -10.10
C HIS A 75 -0.77 -6.98 -10.40
N PHE A 76 -0.88 -5.66 -10.48
CA PHE A 76 0.30 -4.80 -10.53
C PHE A 76 1.08 -4.88 -9.21
N ARG A 77 2.39 -4.62 -9.25
CA ARG A 77 3.15 -4.29 -8.04
C ARG A 77 2.82 -2.85 -7.64
N VAL A 78 2.18 -2.66 -6.49
CA VAL A 78 1.71 -1.34 -6.07
C VAL A 78 2.44 -0.92 -4.80
N GLY A 79 2.89 0.32 -4.73
CA GLY A 79 3.44 0.95 -3.54
C GLY A 79 2.65 2.20 -3.17
N TYR A 80 2.53 2.47 -1.88
CA TYR A 80 2.07 3.74 -1.33
C TYR A 80 3.21 4.40 -0.55
N LEU A 81 3.56 5.62 -0.94
CA LEU A 81 4.52 6.47 -0.26
C LEU A 81 3.75 7.59 0.44
N SER A 82 3.61 7.47 1.75
CA SER A 82 3.21 8.58 2.62
C SER A 82 4.45 9.37 2.98
N LEU A 83 4.48 10.69 2.77
CA LEU A 83 5.68 11.46 3.11
C LEU A 83 5.90 11.47 4.64
N THR A 84 4.86 11.62 5.43
CA THR A 84 4.97 11.60 6.90
C THR A 84 4.38 10.32 7.49
N ARG A 85 4.45 10.19 8.82
CA ARG A 85 3.75 9.14 9.57
C ARG A 85 2.48 9.65 10.24
N GLY A 86 2.04 10.88 9.93
CA GLY A 86 0.79 11.46 10.45
C GLY A 86 0.85 11.89 11.91
N GLU A 87 2.04 12.25 12.40
CA GLU A 87 2.37 12.63 13.78
C GLU A 87 1.57 13.83 14.31
N GLY A 88 1.25 14.79 13.43
CA GLY A 88 0.53 16.02 13.72
C GLY A 88 -0.99 15.91 13.65
N GLY A 89 -1.51 14.69 13.40
CA GLY A 89 -2.93 14.41 13.33
C GLY A 89 -3.64 14.40 14.68
N GLN A 90 -4.97 14.31 14.63
CA GLN A 90 -5.81 14.11 15.80
C GLN A 90 -5.98 12.61 16.10
N ASN A 91 -5.97 12.23 17.37
CA ASN A 91 -6.27 10.88 17.82
C ASN A 91 -7.61 10.86 18.57
N LEU A 92 -8.64 10.26 17.97
CA LEU A 92 -9.99 10.21 18.53
C LEU A 92 -10.20 9.05 19.52
N ILE A 93 -9.32 8.05 19.49
CA ILE A 93 -9.51 6.77 20.19
C ILE A 93 -8.44 6.50 21.26
N GLY A 94 -7.49 7.42 21.44
CA GLY A 94 -6.39 7.26 22.39
C GLY A 94 -5.66 8.57 22.69
N PRO A 95 -4.77 8.55 23.71
CA PRO A 95 -4.02 9.73 24.13
C PRO A 95 -2.72 9.96 23.32
N GLU A 96 -2.33 9.05 22.42
CA GLU A 96 -1.06 9.15 21.70
C GLU A 96 -1.03 10.37 20.78
N GLN A 97 0.08 11.11 20.82
CA GLN A 97 0.33 12.30 20.00
C GLN A 97 1.78 12.29 19.48
N GLY A 98 2.05 13.09 18.45
CA GLY A 98 3.39 13.26 17.89
C GLY A 98 3.98 11.91 17.45
N ALA A 99 5.21 11.61 17.88
CA ALA A 99 5.90 10.38 17.51
C ALA A 99 5.14 9.10 17.89
N LEU A 100 4.42 9.10 19.02
CA LEU A 100 3.61 7.94 19.43
C LEU A 100 2.44 7.72 18.49
N LEU A 101 1.76 8.80 18.07
CA LEU A 101 0.71 8.71 17.07
C LEU A 101 1.28 8.26 15.72
N GLY A 102 2.45 8.77 15.33
CA GLY A 102 3.15 8.31 14.12
C GLY A 102 3.43 6.81 14.12
N LEU A 103 3.79 6.24 15.27
CA LEU A 103 3.98 4.80 15.43
C LEU A 103 2.66 4.03 15.22
N VAL A 104 1.58 4.49 15.83
CA VAL A 104 0.23 3.90 15.67
C VAL A 104 -0.17 3.91 14.20
N ARG A 105 -0.15 5.06 13.55
CA ARG A 105 -0.58 5.22 12.14
C ARG A 105 0.32 4.50 11.14
N THR A 106 1.60 4.32 11.49
CA THR A 106 2.49 3.42 10.75
C THR A 106 1.95 1.99 10.77
N GLN A 107 1.56 1.48 11.95
CA GLN A 107 0.99 0.13 12.06
C GLN A 107 -0.38 0.02 11.38
N GLU A 108 -1.20 1.07 11.43
CA GLU A 108 -2.47 1.14 10.71
C GLU A 108 -2.27 1.01 9.21
N LEU A 109 -1.34 1.77 8.60
CA LEU A 109 -1.03 1.63 7.17
C LEU A 109 -0.46 0.26 6.84
N LEU A 110 0.47 -0.26 7.65
CA LEU A 110 0.99 -1.61 7.44
C LEU A 110 -0.11 -2.67 7.51
N ALA A 111 -1.12 -2.48 8.37
CA ALA A 111 -2.31 -3.33 8.42
C ALA A 111 -3.20 -3.17 7.18
N ALA A 112 -3.46 -1.93 6.75
CA ALA A 112 -4.22 -1.64 5.53
C ALA A 112 -3.57 -2.27 4.29
N ARG A 113 -2.24 -2.17 4.18
CA ARG A 113 -1.44 -2.79 3.12
C ARG A 113 -1.53 -4.31 3.08
N ARG A 114 -1.66 -4.99 4.23
CA ARG A 114 -1.91 -6.45 4.27
C ARG A 114 -3.25 -6.81 3.61
N ILE A 115 -4.23 -5.92 3.70
CA ILE A 115 -5.56 -6.09 3.09
C ILE A 115 -5.49 -5.76 1.60
N ASP A 116 -5.14 -4.52 1.24
CA ASP A 116 -5.16 -4.05 -0.15
C ASP A 116 -4.03 -4.62 -1.03
N GLY A 117 -2.95 -5.13 -0.42
CA GLY A 117 -1.84 -5.79 -1.12
C GLY A 117 -0.75 -4.88 -1.67
N ALA A 118 -0.78 -3.56 -1.38
CA ALA A 118 0.29 -2.65 -1.74
C ALA A 118 1.46 -2.67 -0.73
N GLU A 119 2.64 -2.22 -1.14
CA GLU A 119 3.82 -2.02 -0.29
C GLU A 119 3.76 -0.63 0.37
N GLN A 120 4.20 -0.50 1.63
CA GLN A 120 4.21 0.78 2.35
C GLN A 120 5.62 1.39 2.38
N TYR A 121 5.71 2.69 2.09
CA TYR A 121 6.92 3.49 2.22
C TYR A 121 6.65 4.78 3.01
N PHE A 122 7.72 5.31 3.60
CA PHE A 122 7.73 6.59 4.31
C PHE A 122 9.02 7.36 4.00
N THR A 123 8.98 8.69 4.03
CA THR A 123 10.21 9.50 4.06
C THR A 123 10.59 9.85 5.50
N ARG A 124 11.58 10.72 5.66
CA ARG A 124 11.96 11.31 6.95
C ARG A 124 11.12 12.53 7.34
N ALA A 125 10.16 12.95 6.51
CA ALA A 125 9.32 14.10 6.82
C ALA A 125 8.49 13.86 8.08
N VAL A 126 8.40 14.88 8.93
CA VAL A 126 7.57 14.86 10.14
C VAL A 126 6.32 15.68 9.88
N ASP A 127 5.15 15.12 10.18
CA ASP A 127 3.93 15.89 10.23
C ASP A 127 3.96 16.81 11.46
N PHE A 128 4.15 18.10 11.23
CA PHE A 128 4.18 19.12 12.28
C PHE A 128 2.81 19.75 12.54
N GLY A 129 1.74 19.14 12.04
CA GLY A 129 0.37 19.65 12.10
C GLY A 129 0.02 20.54 10.91
N TYR A 130 -1.11 21.24 11.02
CA TYR A 130 -1.68 21.99 9.89
C TYR A 130 -0.73 23.08 9.36
N SER A 131 -0.53 23.09 8.06
CA SER A 131 0.20 24.10 7.31
C SER A 131 -0.70 24.73 6.26
N LYS A 132 -0.58 26.05 6.10
CA LYS A 132 -1.38 26.83 5.14
C LYS A 132 -0.78 26.89 3.74
N SER A 133 0.50 26.57 3.57
CA SER A 133 1.17 26.67 2.27
C SER A 133 2.25 25.62 2.06
N ALA A 134 2.47 25.25 0.80
CA ALA A 134 3.61 24.43 0.40
C ALA A 134 4.95 25.05 0.84
N GLU A 135 5.09 26.37 0.75
CA GLU A 135 6.33 27.06 1.09
C GLU A 135 6.72 26.87 2.57
N GLU A 136 5.76 27.03 3.48
CA GLU A 136 6.00 26.78 4.91
C GLU A 136 6.41 25.32 5.14
N THR A 137 5.70 24.39 4.49
CA THR A 137 5.98 22.96 4.58
C THR A 137 7.37 22.62 4.10
N LEU A 138 7.74 23.06 2.89
CA LEU A 138 9.03 22.77 2.27
C LEU A 138 10.20 23.36 3.08
N ARG A 139 9.99 24.54 3.69
CA ARG A 139 10.99 25.14 4.59
C ARG A 139 11.17 24.31 5.86
N LYS A 140 10.09 23.83 6.48
CA LYS A 140 10.16 23.04 7.72
C LYS A 140 10.68 21.62 7.51
N TRP A 141 10.31 20.99 6.40
CA TRP A 141 10.74 19.64 6.07
C TRP A 141 12.19 19.55 5.59
N GLY A 142 12.75 20.63 5.06
CA GLY A 142 13.97 20.55 4.28
C GLY A 142 13.63 19.99 2.89
N ARG A 143 13.46 20.91 1.94
CA ARG A 143 13.00 20.58 0.58
C ARG A 143 13.87 19.51 -0.07
N GLU A 144 15.19 19.68 -0.04
CA GLU A 144 16.13 18.80 -0.74
C GLU A 144 16.25 17.44 -0.05
N GLU A 145 16.13 17.40 1.28
CA GLU A 145 16.18 16.19 2.07
C GLU A 145 14.99 15.27 1.74
N ILE A 146 13.77 15.82 1.72
CA ILE A 146 12.57 15.05 1.40
C ILE A 146 12.52 14.71 -0.09
N LEU A 147 12.98 15.61 -0.96
CA LEU A 147 13.11 15.33 -2.39
C LEU A 147 14.06 14.14 -2.64
N SER A 148 15.20 14.10 -1.93
CA SER A 148 16.16 12.99 -1.98
C SER A 148 15.52 11.66 -1.57
N ASP A 149 14.71 11.65 -0.50
CA ASP A 149 14.00 10.45 -0.04
C ASP A 149 13.01 9.92 -1.08
N ILE A 150 12.26 10.82 -1.74
CA ILE A 150 11.30 10.42 -2.77
C ILE A 150 12.04 9.87 -4.00
N VAL A 151 13.13 10.52 -4.43
CA VAL A 151 13.98 10.02 -5.52
C VAL A 151 14.53 8.63 -5.19
N TRP A 152 15.00 8.44 -3.96
CA TRP A 152 15.47 7.13 -3.48
C TRP A 152 14.38 6.06 -3.60
N VAL A 153 13.17 6.33 -3.10
CA VAL A 153 12.05 5.39 -3.19
C VAL A 153 11.69 5.08 -4.65
N ILE A 154 11.66 6.07 -5.53
CA ILE A 154 11.38 5.84 -6.96
C ILE A 154 12.47 4.96 -7.59
N ARG A 155 13.75 5.19 -7.30
CA ARG A 155 14.86 4.39 -7.85
C ARG A 155 14.92 2.98 -7.28
N GLN A 156 14.55 2.78 -6.01
CA GLN A 156 14.43 1.47 -5.37
C GLN A 156 13.22 0.69 -5.89
N PHE A 157 12.04 1.32 -5.92
CA PHE A 157 10.79 0.67 -6.26
C PHE A 157 10.62 0.47 -7.78
N ARG A 158 11.17 1.37 -8.58
CA ARG A 158 11.13 1.39 -10.05
C ARG A 158 9.69 1.35 -10.60
N PRO A 159 8.83 2.34 -10.27
CA PRO A 159 7.45 2.37 -10.76
C PRO A 159 7.39 2.68 -12.26
N ASP A 160 6.55 1.96 -13.01
CA ASP A 160 6.17 2.37 -14.37
C ASP A 160 5.30 3.63 -14.34
N VAL A 161 4.39 3.72 -13.37
CA VAL A 161 3.47 4.86 -13.20
C VAL A 161 3.59 5.42 -11.79
N VAL A 162 3.79 6.73 -11.69
CA VAL A 162 3.65 7.46 -10.43
C VAL A 162 2.27 8.12 -10.41
N ILE A 163 1.53 7.93 -9.32
CA ILE A 163 0.23 8.57 -9.07
C ILE A 163 0.42 9.59 -7.95
N LEU A 164 0.24 10.87 -8.24
CA LEU A 164 0.17 11.89 -7.20
C LEU A 164 -1.25 11.94 -6.65
N ARG A 165 -1.42 11.95 -5.33
CA ARG A 165 -2.74 12.05 -4.71
C ARG A 165 -3.36 13.46 -4.84
N PHE A 166 -2.50 14.47 -4.89
CA PHE A 166 -2.83 15.89 -4.87
C PHE A 166 -2.31 16.60 -6.12
N SER A 167 -2.77 17.84 -6.33
CA SER A 167 -2.45 18.63 -7.52
C SER A 167 -1.13 19.42 -7.40
N GLY A 168 -0.68 19.70 -6.17
CA GLY A 168 0.46 20.59 -5.91
C GLY A 168 0.07 22.07 -5.87
N THR A 169 -1.22 22.40 -5.80
CA THR A 169 -1.73 23.77 -5.86
C THR A 169 -2.60 24.10 -4.65
N SER A 170 -2.89 25.38 -4.43
CA SER A 170 -3.67 25.85 -3.27
C SER A 170 -5.01 25.14 -3.07
N ARG A 171 -5.61 24.57 -4.13
CA ARG A 171 -6.84 23.77 -4.07
C ARG A 171 -6.76 22.54 -3.16
N ASP A 172 -5.54 22.06 -2.86
CA ASP A 172 -5.34 20.88 -2.01
C ASP A 172 -5.61 21.19 -0.52
N GLY A 173 -5.80 22.47 -0.17
CA GLY A 173 -6.21 22.95 1.17
C GLY A 173 -5.07 22.97 2.19
N HIS A 174 -4.36 21.86 2.36
CA HIS A 174 -3.28 21.70 3.32
C HIS A 174 -1.90 21.78 2.65
N GLY A 175 -0.98 22.56 3.22
CA GLY A 175 0.40 22.72 2.75
C GLY A 175 1.19 21.42 2.56
N HIS A 176 0.96 20.42 3.43
CA HIS A 176 1.55 19.09 3.28
C HIS A 176 1.10 18.40 1.98
N HIS A 177 -0.19 18.49 1.64
CA HIS A 177 -0.74 17.92 0.41
C HIS A 177 -0.11 18.57 -0.82
N GLN A 178 -0.05 19.92 -0.83
CA GLN A 178 0.57 20.69 -1.89
C GLN A 178 2.04 20.31 -2.08
N ALA A 179 2.82 20.33 -0.98
CA ALA A 179 4.23 19.99 -1.01
C ALA A 179 4.48 18.56 -1.49
N SER A 180 3.63 17.59 -1.09
CA SER A 180 3.79 16.20 -1.51
C SER A 180 3.69 16.01 -3.02
N ALA A 181 2.75 16.69 -3.68
CA ALA A 181 2.60 16.63 -5.12
C ALA A 181 3.70 17.42 -5.85
N ILE A 182 4.07 18.60 -5.35
CA ILE A 182 5.20 19.40 -5.90
C ILE A 182 6.48 18.56 -5.91
N LEU A 183 6.83 17.97 -4.76
CA LEU A 183 8.03 17.14 -4.63
C LEU A 183 7.90 15.84 -5.42
N GLY A 184 6.74 15.19 -5.41
CA GLY A 184 6.50 13.96 -6.16
C GLY A 184 6.70 14.14 -7.67
N GLN A 185 6.22 15.26 -8.24
CA GLN A 185 6.41 15.59 -9.65
C GLN A 185 7.89 15.83 -9.99
N GLN A 186 8.60 16.56 -9.13
CA GLN A 186 10.03 16.84 -9.31
C GLN A 186 10.87 15.56 -9.17
N ALA A 187 10.59 14.75 -8.15
CA ALA A 187 11.30 13.49 -7.90
C ALA A 187 11.13 12.51 -9.06
N ALA A 188 9.95 12.43 -9.68
CA ALA A 188 9.72 11.57 -10.83
C ALA A 188 10.61 11.92 -12.04
N GLN A 189 10.95 13.20 -12.21
CA GLN A 189 11.89 13.66 -13.24
C GLN A 189 13.34 13.39 -12.81
N MET A 190 13.70 13.77 -11.58
CA MET A 190 15.07 13.67 -11.05
C MET A 190 15.52 12.23 -10.82
N ALA A 191 14.60 11.30 -10.59
CA ALA A 191 14.95 9.89 -10.45
C ALA A 191 15.68 9.32 -11.68
N ALA A 192 15.44 9.88 -12.86
CA ALA A 192 16.10 9.51 -14.12
C ALA A 192 17.46 10.19 -14.33
N ASP A 193 17.77 11.25 -13.58
CA ASP A 193 18.98 12.04 -13.74
C ASP A 193 20.11 11.50 -12.83
N PRO A 194 21.23 10.99 -13.36
CA PRO A 194 22.35 10.55 -12.54
C PRO A 194 23.07 11.68 -11.79
N GLY A 195 22.88 12.95 -12.18
CA GLY A 195 23.39 14.11 -11.48
C GLY A 195 22.60 14.50 -10.22
N ALA A 196 21.34 14.05 -10.12
CA ALA A 196 20.51 14.26 -8.94
C ALA A 196 20.83 13.21 -7.85
N PHE A 197 21.25 13.66 -6.67
CA PHE A 197 21.59 12.79 -5.53
C PHE A 197 22.54 11.64 -5.92
N PRO A 198 23.73 11.93 -6.49
CA PRO A 198 24.64 10.93 -7.06
C PRO A 198 25.19 9.96 -5.99
N GLU A 199 25.22 10.36 -4.72
CA GLU A 199 25.60 9.51 -3.59
C GLU A 199 24.72 8.26 -3.49
N GLN A 200 23.43 8.36 -3.87
CA GLN A 200 22.50 7.23 -3.88
C GLN A 200 22.90 6.14 -4.88
N LEU A 201 23.64 6.51 -5.94
CA LEU A 201 23.95 5.59 -7.05
C LEU A 201 24.93 4.47 -6.66
N ARG A 202 25.45 4.50 -5.43
CA ARG A 202 26.16 3.38 -4.80
C ARG A 202 25.25 2.16 -4.57
N TRP A 203 23.93 2.37 -4.48
CA TRP A 203 22.95 1.34 -4.13
C TRP A 203 21.78 1.22 -5.11
N VAL A 204 21.50 2.28 -5.88
CA VAL A 204 20.41 2.31 -6.86
C VAL A 204 20.89 2.77 -8.23
N THR A 205 20.12 2.48 -9.26
CA THR A 205 20.33 3.03 -10.60
C THR A 205 19.30 4.12 -10.90
N PRO A 206 19.59 5.08 -11.80
CA PRO A 206 18.58 6.00 -12.30
C PRO A 206 17.38 5.24 -12.87
N TRP A 207 16.18 5.80 -12.67
CA TRP A 207 14.93 5.23 -13.13
C TRP A 207 13.97 6.32 -13.59
N ARG A 208 13.43 6.16 -14.79
CA ARG A 208 12.41 7.06 -15.36
C ARG A 208 11.05 6.38 -15.33
N PRO A 209 10.10 6.82 -14.48
CA PRO A 209 8.71 6.43 -14.62
C PRO A 209 8.20 6.78 -16.03
N LYS A 210 7.37 5.91 -16.61
CA LYS A 210 6.80 6.12 -17.95
C LYS A 210 5.74 7.21 -17.93
N ARG A 211 5.02 7.36 -16.81
CA ARG A 211 3.98 8.39 -16.63
C ARG A 211 3.92 8.85 -15.19
N VAL A 212 3.59 10.13 -15.04
CA VAL A 212 3.09 10.71 -13.79
C VAL A 212 1.65 11.11 -14.05
N VAL A 213 0.73 10.67 -13.20
CA VAL A 213 -0.70 10.97 -13.29
C VAL A 213 -1.20 11.47 -11.95
N TRP A 214 -2.32 12.19 -11.95
CA TRP A 214 -2.93 12.70 -10.74
C TRP A 214 -4.22 11.92 -10.42
N ASN A 215 -4.36 11.46 -9.17
CA ASN A 215 -5.57 10.84 -8.67
C ASN A 215 -6.62 11.93 -8.35
N THR A 216 -7.38 12.30 -9.36
CA THR A 216 -8.49 13.24 -9.21
C THR A 216 -9.66 12.60 -8.45
N PHE A 217 -10.39 13.41 -7.69
CA PHE A 217 -11.69 13.05 -7.14
C PHE A 217 -12.73 13.95 -7.80
N ALA A 218 -13.66 13.37 -8.56
CA ALA A 218 -14.77 14.09 -9.17
C ALA A 218 -16.08 13.63 -8.51
N PHE A 219 -16.70 14.49 -7.73
CA PHE A 219 -18.07 14.29 -7.25
C PHE A 219 -19.03 14.80 -8.33
N GLY A 220 -19.81 13.90 -8.92
CA GLY A 220 -20.68 14.24 -10.04
C GLY A 220 -19.89 14.51 -11.33
N ARG A 221 -20.57 14.43 -12.49
CA ARG A 221 -20.00 14.74 -13.81
C ARG A 221 -19.55 16.22 -13.86
N ALA A 222 -18.34 16.52 -13.42
CA ALA A 222 -17.61 17.69 -13.88
C ALA A 222 -16.83 17.27 -15.13
N SER A 223 -17.23 17.85 -16.27
CA SER A 223 -16.72 17.53 -17.60
C SER A 223 -15.21 17.70 -17.71
N SER A 224 -14.61 16.93 -18.62
CA SER A 224 -13.21 16.85 -19.04
C SER A 224 -12.48 18.16 -19.43
N ALA A 225 -13.06 19.33 -19.15
CA ALA A 225 -12.46 20.64 -19.40
C ALA A 225 -11.39 21.01 -18.35
N ASP A 226 -11.57 20.64 -17.08
CA ASP A 226 -10.63 21.02 -15.99
C ASP A 226 -9.32 20.20 -16.00
N ALA A 227 -9.27 19.10 -16.74
CA ALA A 227 -8.05 18.30 -16.91
C ALA A 227 -7.10 18.91 -17.96
N ALA A 228 -7.57 19.82 -18.81
CA ALA A 228 -6.80 20.42 -19.90
C ALA A 228 -6.09 21.73 -19.51
N SER A 229 -6.37 22.30 -18.33
CA SER A 229 -5.76 23.55 -17.85
C SER A 229 -4.58 23.33 -16.89
N ALA A 230 -4.20 22.08 -16.63
CA ALA A 230 -3.10 21.70 -15.72
C ALA A 230 -1.87 21.09 -16.43
N GLY A 231 -1.71 21.38 -17.73
CA GLY A 231 -0.56 20.96 -18.55
C GLY A 231 0.54 22.02 -18.59
#